data_AF-A0A447V8Z6-F1
#
_entry.id   AF-A0A447V8Z6-F1
#
_cell.length_a   1.000
_cell.length_b   1.000
_cell.length_c   1.000
_cell.angle_alpha   90.00
_cell.angle_beta   90.00
_cell.angle_gamma   90.00
#
_symmetry.space_group_name_H-M   'P 1'
#
loop_
_entity.id
_entity.type
_entity.pdbx_description
1 polymer ?
#
loop_
_entity_poly.entity_id
_entity_poly.type
_entity_poly.pdbx_seq_one_letter_code
_entity_poly.pdbx_strand_id
1 'polypeptide(L)' 'MENVLDSIVRSPLMGWEYPEIDENIRRVDYRLHAIFYRKREKDIFILRILHQKMEPLLYYPEYL' A
#
# COMPACT_ATOMS: atom_id res chain seq x y z
N MET A 1 -8.87 10.50 1.04
CA MET A 1 -8.44 9.24 0.40
C MET A 1 -8.45 9.40 -1.11
N GLU A 2 -9.49 9.99 -1.70
CA GLU A 2 -9.54 10.31 -3.14
C GLU A 2 -8.28 11.02 -3.67
N ASN A 3 -7.81 12.09 -3.03
CA ASN A 3 -6.63 12.83 -3.49
C ASN A 3 -5.33 12.00 -3.56
N VAL A 4 -5.14 11.00 -2.69
CA VAL A 4 -3.92 10.18 -2.73
C VAL A 4 -4.02 9.09 -3.78
N LEU A 5 -5.20 8.50 -3.99
CA LEU A 5 -5.39 7.49 -5.04
C LEU A 5 -5.18 8.09 -6.43
N ASP A 6 -5.69 9.29 -6.67
CA ASP A 6 -5.44 10.03 -7.92
C ASP A 6 -3.94 10.34 -8.10
N SER A 7 -3.25 10.68 -7.01
CA SER A 7 -1.81 10.93 -7.03
C SER A 7 -1.03 9.67 -7.39
N ILE A 8 -1.43 8.51 -6.87
CA ILE A 8 -0.84 7.20 -7.21
C ILE A 8 -1.06 6.88 -8.69
N VAL A 9 -2.26 7.13 -9.24
CA VAL A 9 -2.54 6.88 -10.65
C VAL A 9 -1.71 7.79 -11.57
N ARG A 10 -1.56 9.07 -11.23
CA ARG A 10 -0.77 10.04 -12.01
C ARG A 10 0.73 9.83 -11.87
N SER A 11 1.18 9.36 -10.72
CA SER A 11 2.59 9.11 -10.40
C SER A 11 2.79 7.73 -9.77
N PRO A 12 2.67 6.63 -10.55
CA PRO A 12 2.72 5.24 -10.04
C PRO A 12 4.01 4.82 -9.31
N LEU A 13 5.07 5.62 -9.43
CA LEU A 13 6.37 5.34 -8.81
C LEU A 13 6.60 6.19 -7.55
N MET A 14 5.62 6.99 -7.10
CA MET A 14 5.75 7.88 -5.94
C MET A 14 5.89 7.14 -4.60
N GLY A 15 5.43 5.88 -4.56
CA GLY A 15 5.54 5.04 -3.36
C GLY A 15 6.90 4.37 -3.28
N TRP A 16 7.38 4.16 -2.06
CA TRP A 16 8.60 3.42 -1.77
C TRP A 16 8.43 1.96 -2.15
N GLU A 17 9.45 1.37 -2.75
CA GLU A 17 9.45 -0.08 -2.98
C GLU A 17 9.45 -0.80 -1.64
N TYR A 18 8.65 -1.87 -1.56
CA TYR A 18 8.47 -2.65 -0.34
C TYR A 18 8.77 -4.14 -0.61
N PRO A 19 10.05 -4.47 -0.91
CA PRO A 19 10.45 -5.80 -1.36
C PRO A 19 10.31 -6.89 -0.30
N GLU A 20 10.12 -6.51 0.98
CA GLU A 20 9.83 -7.44 2.07
C GLU A 20 8.52 -8.21 1.86
N ILE A 21 7.57 -7.66 1.09
CA ILE A 21 6.29 -8.34 0.77
C ILE A 21 6.40 -9.06 -0.58
N ASP A 22 6.80 -8.35 -1.64
CA ASP A 22 6.99 -8.90 -2.99
C ASP A 22 7.70 -7.87 -3.89
N GLU A 23 8.24 -8.32 -5.02
CA GLU A 23 8.75 -7.43 -6.06
C GLU A 23 7.63 -6.54 -6.63
N ASN A 24 7.97 -5.30 -6.97
CA ASN A 24 7.05 -4.31 -7.55
C ASN A 24 5.89 -3.87 -6.64
N ILE A 25 5.88 -4.26 -5.36
CA ILE A 25 4.99 -3.64 -4.37
C ILE A 25 5.57 -2.30 -3.96
N ARG A 26 4.67 -1.31 -3.89
CA ARG A 26 4.96 0.03 -3.41
C ARG A 26 4.04 0.38 -2.26
N ARG A 27 4.58 1.19 -1.34
CA ARG A 27 3.85 1.76 -0.21
C ARG A 27 3.86 3.27 -0.29
N VAL A 28 2.70 3.88 -0.09
CA VAL A 28 2.60 5.30 0.25
C VAL A 28 1.89 5.46 1.58
N ASP A 29 2.46 6.28 2.46
CA ASP A 29 1.80 6.66 3.71
C ASP A 29 1.00 7.93 3.49
N TYR A 30 -0.27 7.91 3.89
CA TYR A 30 -1.17 9.04 3.76
C TYR A 30 -2.00 9.20 5.04
N ARG A 31 -1.72 10.28 5.77
CA ARG A 31 -2.30 10.55 7.10
C ARG A 31 -2.06 9.34 8.01
N LEU A 32 -3.14 8.71 8.49
CA LEU A 32 -3.09 7.56 9.38
C LEU A 32 -3.21 6.23 8.63
N HIS A 33 -2.95 6.20 7.32
CA HIS A 33 -3.06 5.00 6.51
C HIS A 33 -1.77 4.69 5.75
N ALA A 34 -1.42 3.41 5.70
CA ALA A 34 -0.46 2.86 4.76
C ALA A 34 -1.21 2.23 3.58
N ILE A 35 -0.90 2.65 2.36
CA ILE A 35 -1.51 2.14 1.13
C ILE A 35 -0.47 1.34 0.37
N PHE A 36 -0.73 0.04 0.25
CA PHE A 36 0.09 -0.90 -0.52
C PHE A 36 -0.54 -1.11 -1.89
N TYR A 37 0.25 -0.93 -2.94
CA TYR A 37 -0.20 -1.07 -4.31
C TYR A 37 0.90 -1.63 -5.20
N ARG A 38 0.52 -2.11 -6.38
CA ARG A 38 1.46 -2.42 -7.46
C ARG A 38 1.04 -1.71 -8.73
N LYS A 39 2.02 -1.18 -9.46
CA LYS A 39 1.81 -0.72 -10.83
C LYS A 39 1.76 -1.94 -11.75
N ARG A 40 0.74 -2.03 -12.59
CA ARG A 40 0.68 -2.97 -13.73
C ARG A 40 0.81 -2.18 -15.03
N GLU A 41 0.85 -2.87 -16.16
CA GLU A 41 0.98 -2.20 -17.46
C GLU A 41 -0.13 -1.19 -17.75
N LYS A 42 -1.36 -1.49 -17.33
CA LYS A 42 -2.56 -0.73 -17.69
C LYS A 42 -3.26 -0.06 -16.51
N ASP A 43 -2.90 -0.42 -15.27
CA ASP A 43 -3.61 0.03 -14.08
C ASP A 43 -2.70 0.08 -12.84
N ILE A 44 -3.32 0.55 -11.76
CA ILE A 44 -2.82 0.42 -10.40
C ILE A 44 -3.71 -0.60 -9.69
N PHE A 45 -3.09 -1.60 -9.08
CA PHE A 45 -3.79 -2.53 -8.20
C PHE A 45 -3.49 -2.20 -6.75
N ILE A 46 -4.52 -1.84 -5.99
CA ILE A 46 -4.41 -1.61 -4.54
C ILE A 46 -4.49 -2.96 -3.84
N LEU A 47 -3.42 -3.36 -3.14
CA LEU A 47 -3.37 -4.61 -2.39
C LEU A 47 -4.11 -4.46 -1.06
N ARG A 48 -3.75 -3.44 -0.28
CA ARG A 48 -4.28 -3.16 1.06
C ARG A 48 -4.21 -1.68 1.40
N ILE A 49 -5.16 -1.24 2.20
CA ILE A 49 -5.12 0.04 2.90
C ILE A 49 -5.25 -0.29 4.38
N LEU A 50 -4.20 -0.03 5.14
CA LEU A 50 -4.15 -0.30 6.57
C LEU A 50 -4.23 1.01 7.34
N HIS A 51 -5.10 1.08 8.34
CA HIS A 51 -5.08 2.19 9.29
C HIS A 51 -4.01 1.91 10.36
N GLN A 52 -3.24 2.93 10.78
CA GLN A 52 -2.13 2.78 11.74
C GLN A 52 -2.54 2.23 13.12
N LYS A 53 -3.84 2.27 13.44
CA LYS A 53 -4.40 1.70 14.68
C LYS A 53 -4.93 0.27 14.49
N MET A 54 -4.77 -0.35 13.32
CA MET A 54 -5.03 -1.78 13.18
C MET A 54 -3.98 -2.51 14.00
N GLU A 55 -4.42 -3.32 14.96
CA GLU A 55 -3.52 -4.21 15.69
C GLU A 55 -3.07 -5.33 14.75
N PRO A 56 -1.79 -5.40 14.35
CA PRO A 56 -1.33 -6.39 13.38
C PRO A 56 -1.56 -7.82 13.87
N LEU A 57 -1.47 -8.03 15.19
CA LEU A 57 -1.57 -9.34 15.84
C LEU A 57 -2.98 -9.95 15.82
N LEU A 58 -4.04 -9.14 15.68
CA LEU A 58 -5.42 -9.66 15.55
C LEU A 58 -5.70 -10.25 14.16
N TYR A 59 -4.89 -9.90 13.15
CA TYR A 59 -5.13 -10.28 11.75
C TYR A 59 -4.07 -11.22 11.18
N TYR A 60 -2.95 -11.41 11.88
CA TYR A 60 -1.87 -12.31 11.49
C TYR A 60 -1.43 -13.19 12.69
N PRO A 61 -2.32 -14.03 13.25
CA PRO A 61 -2.00 -14.87 14.40
C PRO A 61 -0.95 -15.95 14.12
N GLU A 62 -0.70 -16.29 12.85
CA GLU A 62 0.29 -17.28 12.42
C GLU A 62 1.76 -16.86 12.63
N TYR A 63 2.01 -15.64 13.11
CA TYR A 63 3.34 -15.14 13.48
C TYR A 63 3.57 -15.10 15.01
N LEU A 64 2.76 -15.84 15.79
CA LEU A 64 2.97 -16.14 17.21
C LEU A 64 3.63 -17.51 17.42
#